data_AF-A0A444X1B2-F1
#
_entry.id   AF-A0A444X1B2-F1
#
_cell.length_a   1.000
_cell.length_b   1.000
_cell.length_c   1.000
_cell.angle_alpha   90.00
_cell.angle_beta   90.00
_cell.angle_gamma   90.00
#
_symmetry.space_group_name_H-M   'P 1'
#
loop_
_entity.id
_entity.type
_entity.pdbx_description
1 polymer ?
#
loop_
_entity_poly.entity_id
_entity_poly.type
_entity_poly.pdbx_seq_one_letter_code
_entity_poly.pdbx_strand_id
1 'polypeptide(L)'
;MLNCCLAQLSTFSIQQSSTMDTNLGSFKVPPASLPVFPGLFIMVLAPMYDYAILPFARKITRTKTGITHLQRIGTGLVLSIVAMAVAALVETKRKKTALIHGLTDSTEPLPITFLWVALQYLFLGSADLFTLAGMMEFFFTEVPWSMRSLATALSWASLAMGYYSNTVLESAMMDVDSSADGCSAA
;
A
#
# COMPACT_ATOMS: atom_id res chain seq x y z
N MET A 1 -12.08 1.60 1.82
CA MET A 1 -11.31 1.16 0.63
C MET A 1 -9.80 1.32 0.83
N LEU A 2 -9.27 2.51 1.11
CA LEU A 2 -7.82 2.70 1.23
C LEU A 2 -7.17 1.87 2.37
N ASN A 3 -7.82 1.74 3.53
CA ASN A 3 -7.36 0.85 4.61
C ASN A 3 -7.32 -0.63 4.22
N CYS A 4 -8.24 -1.08 3.36
CA CYS A 4 -8.23 -2.45 2.85
C CYS A 4 -7.06 -2.66 1.88
N CYS A 5 -6.83 -1.69 0.99
CA CYS A 5 -5.69 -1.66 0.07
C CYS A 5 -4.34 -1.64 0.82
N LEU A 6 -4.24 -0.88 1.91
CA LEU A 6 -3.08 -0.86 2.81
C LEU A 6 -2.85 -2.23 3.45
N ALA A 7 -3.89 -2.82 4.04
CA ALA A 7 -3.80 -4.15 4.67
C ALA A 7 -3.32 -5.20 3.66
N GLN A 8 -3.93 -5.23 2.48
CA GLN A 8 -3.62 -6.20 1.44
C GLN A 8 -2.20 -6.01 0.88
N LEU A 9 -1.78 -4.77 0.60
CA LEU A 9 -0.40 -4.51 0.16
C LEU A 9 0.60 -4.86 1.24
N SER A 10 0.30 -4.66 2.52
CA SER A 10 1.22 -4.97 3.60
C SER A 10 1.51 -6.47 3.72
N THR A 11 0.48 -7.30 3.66
CA THR A 11 0.63 -8.77 3.74
C THR A 11 1.19 -9.34 2.44
N PHE A 12 0.60 -8.98 1.30
CA PHE A 12 0.96 -9.55 0.00
C PHE A 12 2.37 -9.16 -0.42
N SER A 13 2.79 -7.92 -0.17
CA SER A 13 4.15 -7.49 -0.49
C SER A 13 5.20 -8.29 0.27
N ILE A 14 4.94 -8.65 1.54
CA ILE A 14 5.87 -9.48 2.33
C ILE A 14 5.97 -10.89 1.73
N GLN A 15 4.85 -11.49 1.37
CA GLN A 15 4.81 -12.81 0.71
C GLN A 15 5.45 -12.79 -0.68
N GLN A 16 5.23 -11.74 -1.48
CA GLN A 16 5.92 -11.57 -2.76
C GLN A 16 7.43 -11.46 -2.56
N SER A 17 7.84 -10.66 -1.58
CA SER A 17 9.25 -10.37 -1.31
C SER A 17 10.02 -11.58 -0.78
N SER A 18 9.36 -12.54 -0.12
CA SER A 18 10.01 -13.81 0.27
C SER A 18 10.33 -14.72 -0.92
N THR A 19 9.68 -14.50 -2.07
CA THR A 19 9.94 -15.24 -3.32
C THR A 19 10.90 -14.51 -4.28
N MET A 20 11.31 -13.28 -3.95
CA MET A 20 12.21 -12.46 -4.75
C MET A 20 13.67 -12.59 -4.29
N ASP A 21 14.62 -12.24 -5.16
CA ASP A 21 16.03 -12.21 -4.79
C ASP A 21 16.31 -11.10 -3.77
N THR A 22 16.77 -11.53 -2.59
CA THR A 22 17.11 -10.67 -1.45
C THR A 22 18.61 -10.43 -1.32
N ASN A 23 19.41 -10.86 -2.30
CA ASN A 23 20.83 -10.57 -2.32
C ASN A 23 21.10 -9.13 -2.75
N LEU A 24 21.64 -8.33 -1.82
CA LEU A 24 22.25 -7.04 -2.11
C LEU A 24 23.76 -7.26 -2.31
N GLY A 25 24.13 -7.70 -3.51
CA GLY A 25 25.52 -8.05 -3.82
C GLY A 25 25.98 -9.27 -3.00
N SER A 26 26.85 -9.04 -2.01
CA SER A 26 27.38 -10.12 -1.14
C SER A 26 26.56 -10.37 0.14
N PHE A 27 25.54 -9.55 0.43
CA PHE A 27 24.77 -9.65 1.66
C PHE A 27 23.35 -10.16 1.40
N LYS A 28 23.01 -11.30 2.00
CA LYS A 28 21.68 -11.92 1.91
C LYS A 28 20.77 -11.31 2.97
N VAL A 29 19.82 -10.50 2.55
CA VAL A 29 18.85 -9.86 3.45
C VAL A 29 17.71 -10.84 3.76
N PRO A 30 17.39 -11.13 5.04
CA PRO A 30 16.27 -12.01 5.35
C PRO A 30 14.93 -11.35 4.95
N PRO A 31 13.97 -12.10 4.39
CA PRO A 31 12.70 -11.56 3.91
C PRO A 31 11.91 -10.74 4.94
N ALA A 32 11.98 -11.13 6.22
CA ALA A 32 11.33 -10.42 7.32
C ALA A 32 11.87 -9.01 7.59
N SER A 33 13.09 -8.70 7.12
CA SER A 33 13.71 -7.37 7.25
C SER A 33 13.50 -6.48 6.02
N LEU A 34 12.97 -7.03 4.94
CA LEU A 34 12.65 -6.28 3.72
C LEU A 34 11.63 -5.14 3.91
N PRO A 35 10.65 -5.19 4.84
CA PRO A 35 9.75 -4.07 5.11
C PRO A 35 10.46 -2.79 5.58
N VAL A 36 11.71 -2.87 6.06
CA VAL A 36 12.50 -1.70 6.48
C VAL A 36 12.78 -0.77 5.30
N PHE A 37 13.00 -1.30 4.10
CA PHE A 37 13.32 -0.49 2.91
C PHE A 37 12.14 0.39 2.44
N PRO A 38 10.91 -0.13 2.28
CA PRO A 38 9.73 0.70 2.10
C PRO A 38 9.54 1.72 3.24
N GLY A 39 9.83 1.34 4.48
CA GLY A 39 9.81 2.25 5.63
C GLY A 39 10.77 3.43 5.48
N LEU A 40 12.02 3.17 5.04
CA LEU A 40 13.01 4.21 4.75
C LEU A 40 12.57 5.12 3.60
N PHE A 41 11.99 4.55 2.54
CA PHE A 41 11.43 5.35 1.44
C PHE A 41 10.30 6.26 1.91
N ILE A 42 9.37 5.77 2.74
CA ILE A 42 8.31 6.57 3.34
C ILE A 42 8.90 7.65 4.25
N MET A 43 9.95 7.33 5.02
CA MET A 43 10.64 8.29 5.89
C MET A 43 11.30 9.43 5.11
N VAL A 44 11.73 9.19 3.87
CA VAL A 44 12.22 10.24 2.96
C VAL A 44 11.07 10.95 2.23
N LEU A 45 10.01 10.21 1.88
CA LEU A 45 8.87 10.74 1.14
C LEU A 45 8.01 11.68 2.00
N ALA A 46 7.88 11.42 3.30
CA ALA A 46 7.14 12.26 4.24
C ALA A 46 7.67 13.72 4.30
N PRO A 47 8.97 13.98 4.55
CA PRO A 47 9.50 15.34 4.49
C PRO A 47 9.45 15.91 3.08
N MET A 48 9.61 15.10 2.03
CA MET A 48 9.45 15.58 0.65
C MET A 48 8.01 16.03 0.36
N TYR A 49 7.01 15.35 0.91
CA TYR A 49 5.62 15.76 0.83
C TYR A 49 5.38 17.08 1.56
N ASP A 50 5.85 17.20 2.81
CA ASP A 50 5.65 18.42 3.61
C ASP A 50 6.38 19.64 3.02
N TYR A 51 7.56 19.44 2.41
CA TYR A 51 8.38 20.52 1.87
C TYR A 51 8.20 20.81 0.38
N ALA A 52 7.76 19.86 -0.45
CA ALA A 52 7.59 20.08 -1.88
C ALA A 52 6.12 20.11 -2.28
N ILE A 53 5.38 19.07 -1.91
CA ILE A 53 3.98 18.90 -2.33
C ILE A 53 3.07 19.89 -1.60
N LEU A 54 3.25 20.08 -0.31
CA LEU A 54 2.47 21.02 0.50
C LEU A 54 2.58 22.47 0.00
N PRO A 55 3.78 23.05 -0.21
CA PRO A 55 3.89 24.40 -0.74
C PRO A 55 3.52 24.48 -2.23
N PHE A 56 3.73 23.43 -3.02
CA PHE A 56 3.29 23.41 -4.42
C PHE A 56 1.76 23.43 -4.53
N ALA A 57 1.06 22.65 -3.70
CA ALA A 57 -0.38 22.70 -3.55
C ALA A 57 -0.84 24.10 -3.10
N ARG A 58 -0.17 24.73 -2.13
CA ARG A 58 -0.48 26.13 -1.72
C ARG A 58 -0.23 27.14 -2.85
N LYS A 59 0.80 26.94 -3.67
CA LYS A 59 1.25 27.86 -4.73
C LYS A 59 0.34 27.80 -5.97
N ILE A 60 -0.17 26.62 -6.31
CA ILE A 60 -1.08 26.43 -7.45
C ILE A 60 -2.44 27.04 -7.18
N THR A 61 -3.01 26.84 -5.98
CA THR A 61 -4.41 27.20 -5.75
C THR A 61 -4.62 28.62 -5.23
N ARG A 62 -3.58 29.33 -4.80
CA ARG A 62 -3.60 30.79 -4.45
C ARG A 62 -4.67 31.25 -3.44
N THR A 63 -5.34 30.35 -2.72
CA THR A 63 -6.31 30.66 -1.64
C THR A 63 -5.72 30.24 -0.28
N LYS A 64 -6.09 30.92 0.82
CA LYS A 64 -5.62 30.59 2.19
C LYS A 64 -5.93 29.15 2.64
N THR A 65 -6.89 28.49 2.00
CA THR A 65 -7.30 27.08 2.20
C THR A 65 -6.98 26.15 1.02
N GLY A 66 -6.37 26.66 -0.06
CA GLY A 66 -5.76 25.85 -1.13
C GLY A 66 -6.74 24.98 -1.92
N ILE A 67 -7.00 23.75 -1.49
CA ILE A 67 -7.74 22.69 -2.18
C ILE A 67 -8.95 22.31 -1.33
N THR A 68 -10.13 22.04 -1.92
CA THR A 68 -11.26 21.53 -1.11
C THR A 68 -10.84 20.20 -0.46
N HIS A 69 -11.09 20.02 0.84
CA HIS A 69 -10.62 18.84 1.57
C HIS A 69 -10.98 17.52 0.85
N LEU A 70 -12.15 17.48 0.21
CA LEU A 70 -12.62 16.39 -0.65
C LEU A 70 -11.74 16.13 -1.89
N GLN A 71 -11.23 17.15 -2.58
CA GLN A 71 -10.31 16.96 -3.71
C GLN A 71 -8.99 16.34 -3.27
N ARG A 72 -8.51 16.69 -2.08
CA ARG A 72 -7.26 16.17 -1.51
C ARG A 72 -7.40 14.69 -1.11
N ILE A 73 -8.54 14.33 -0.51
CA ILE A 73 -8.95 12.94 -0.27
C ILE A 73 -9.10 12.19 -1.60
N GLY A 74 -9.73 12.82 -2.61
CA GLY A 74 -9.90 12.26 -3.95
C GLY A 74 -8.58 11.97 -4.65
N THR A 75 -7.58 12.85 -4.57
CA THR A 75 -6.25 12.60 -5.12
C THR A 75 -5.55 11.41 -4.46
N GLY A 76 -5.71 11.24 -3.15
CA GLY A 76 -5.19 10.08 -2.43
C GLY A 76 -5.85 8.77 -2.88
N LEU A 77 -7.18 8.79 -3.10
CA LEU A 77 -7.90 7.64 -3.65
C LEU A 77 -7.43 7.28 -5.07
N VAL A 78 -7.24 8.25 -5.95
CA VAL A 78 -6.71 8.01 -7.31
C VAL A 78 -5.29 7.44 -7.25
N LEU A 79 -4.42 8.00 -6.42
CA LEU A 79 -3.06 7.48 -6.19
C LEU A 79 -3.09 6.02 -5.68
N SER A 80 -4.08 5.66 -4.85
CA SER A 80 -4.22 4.27 -4.37
C SER A 80 -4.57 3.29 -5.50
N ILE A 81 -5.38 3.71 -6.47
CA ILE A 81 -5.71 2.91 -7.66
C ILE A 81 -4.46 2.74 -8.53
N VAL A 82 -3.67 3.80 -8.70
CA VAL A 82 -2.39 3.73 -9.43
C VAL A 82 -1.41 2.80 -8.72
N ALA A 83 -1.31 2.86 -7.39
CA ALA A 83 -0.46 1.96 -6.61
C ALA A 83 -0.84 0.49 -6.81
N MET A 84 -2.14 0.18 -6.78
CA MET A 84 -2.68 -1.15 -7.08
C MET A 84 -2.36 -1.61 -8.51
N ALA A 85 -2.50 -0.73 -9.50
CA ALA A 85 -2.16 -1.04 -10.89
C ALA A 85 -0.67 -1.34 -11.07
N VAL A 86 0.21 -0.58 -10.41
CA VAL A 86 1.66 -0.82 -10.41
C VAL A 86 1.95 -2.18 -9.75
N ALA A 87 1.32 -2.49 -8.62
CA ALA A 87 1.50 -3.79 -7.95
C ALA A 87 1.08 -4.97 -8.83
N ALA A 88 -0.05 -4.85 -9.54
CA ALA A 88 -0.51 -5.86 -10.49
C ALA A 88 0.47 -6.05 -11.66
N LEU A 89 1.05 -4.97 -12.18
CA LEU A 89 2.08 -5.03 -13.23
C LEU A 89 3.36 -5.72 -12.74
N VAL A 90 3.82 -5.38 -11.53
CA VAL A 90 4.99 -6.01 -10.91
C VAL A 90 4.76 -7.51 -10.73
N GLU A 91 3.59 -7.91 -10.24
CA GLU A 91 3.24 -9.33 -10.08
C GLU A 91 3.15 -10.05 -11.42
N THR A 92 2.62 -9.40 -12.45
CA THR A 92 2.55 -9.98 -13.81
C THR A 92 3.95 -10.19 -14.39
N LYS A 93 4.87 -9.24 -14.16
CA LYS A 93 6.29 -9.39 -14.53
C LYS A 93 6.93 -10.53 -13.74
N ARG A 94 6.63 -10.65 -12.44
CA ARG A 94 7.10 -11.73 -11.57
C ARG A 94 6.69 -13.11 -12.06
N LYS A 95 5.39 -13.31 -12.28
CA LYS A 95 4.86 -14.57 -12.81
C LYS A 95 5.44 -14.92 -14.18
N LYS A 96 5.59 -13.94 -15.07
CA LYS A 96 6.17 -14.16 -16.40
C LYS A 96 7.65 -14.57 -16.32
N THR A 97 8.44 -13.95 -15.45
CA THR A 97 9.85 -14.33 -15.24
C THR A 97 9.98 -15.71 -14.60
N ALA A 98 9.07 -16.07 -13.67
CA ALA A 98 8.99 -17.41 -13.08
C ALA A 98 8.78 -18.49 -14.15
N LEU A 99 7.84 -18.24 -15.06
CA LEU A 99 7.43 -19.16 -16.12
C LEU A 99 8.53 -19.32 -17.18
N ILE A 100 9.26 -18.25 -17.51
CA ILE A 100 10.35 -18.28 -18.50
C ILE A 100 11.57 -19.07 -18.00
N HIS A 101 11.87 -19.02 -16.69
CA HIS A 101 13.02 -19.75 -16.14
C HIS A 101 12.68 -21.21 -15.77
N GLY A 102 11.41 -21.63 -15.86
CA GLY A 102 11.01 -23.01 -15.54
C GLY A 102 11.12 -23.38 -14.06
N LEU A 103 11.28 -22.41 -13.15
CA LEU A 103 11.34 -22.63 -11.70
C LEU A 103 9.94 -22.72 -11.07
N THR A 104 9.03 -23.48 -11.66
CA THR A 104 7.76 -23.81 -10.99
C THR A 104 7.97 -24.73 -9.78
N ASP A 105 9.13 -25.39 -9.68
CA ASP A 105 9.43 -26.45 -8.69
C ASP A 105 10.81 -26.32 -8.00
N SER A 106 11.50 -25.18 -8.11
CA SER A 106 12.86 -25.03 -7.56
C SER A 106 13.01 -23.78 -6.67
N THR A 107 13.59 -24.01 -5.49
CA THR A 107 13.80 -23.07 -4.36
C THR A 107 14.84 -21.98 -4.63
N GLU A 108 15.07 -21.58 -5.89
CA GLU A 108 15.99 -20.48 -6.20
C GLU A 108 15.23 -19.16 -6.31
N PRO A 109 15.78 -18.07 -5.73
CA PRO A 109 15.13 -16.77 -5.75
C PRO A 109 14.97 -16.27 -7.19
N LEU A 110 13.77 -15.76 -7.53
CA LEU A 110 13.57 -15.14 -8.84
C LEU A 110 14.47 -13.91 -8.98
N PRO A 111 15.11 -13.68 -10.14
CA PRO A 111 15.98 -12.53 -10.40
C PRO A 111 15.16 -11.24 -10.64
N ILE A 112 14.28 -10.92 -9.70
CA ILE A 112 13.54 -9.67 -9.63
C ILE A 112 13.94 -8.98 -8.36
N THR A 113 14.52 -7.79 -8.54
CA THR A 113 14.98 -6.98 -7.42
C THR A 113 13.80 -6.52 -6.59
N PHE A 114 13.92 -6.66 -5.27
CA PHE A 114 12.96 -6.15 -4.27
C PHE A 114 12.62 -4.64 -4.43
N LEU A 115 13.46 -3.86 -5.14
CA LEU A 115 13.22 -2.47 -5.52
C LEU A 115 11.86 -2.21 -6.20
N TRP A 116 11.29 -3.18 -6.91
CA TRP A 116 9.96 -3.04 -7.51
C TRP A 116 8.83 -2.99 -6.46
N VAL A 117 8.99 -3.70 -5.35
CA VAL A 117 8.07 -3.64 -4.20
C VAL A 117 8.22 -2.30 -3.47
N ALA A 118 9.42 -1.74 -3.40
CA ALA A 118 9.60 -0.40 -2.85
C ALA A 118 8.83 0.67 -3.64
N LEU A 119 8.75 0.52 -4.98
CA LEU A 119 8.05 1.48 -5.85
C LEU A 119 6.53 1.50 -5.62
N GLN A 120 5.87 0.34 -5.45
CA GLN A 120 4.44 0.31 -5.12
C GLN A 120 4.13 0.91 -3.74
N TYR A 121 5.01 0.70 -2.76
CA TYR A 121 4.90 1.33 -1.44
C TYR A 121 5.08 2.84 -1.46
N LEU A 122 5.89 3.37 -2.38
CA LEU A 122 6.04 4.80 -2.58
C LEU A 122 4.69 5.44 -2.95
N PHE A 123 4.01 4.88 -3.95
CA PHE A 123 2.72 5.38 -4.41
C PHE A 123 1.64 5.19 -3.34
N LEU A 124 1.59 4.03 -2.69
CA LEU A 124 0.66 3.77 -1.59
C LEU A 124 0.88 4.70 -0.40
N GLY A 125 2.13 4.89 0.02
CA GLY A 125 2.49 5.78 1.12
C GLY A 125 2.13 7.24 0.83
N SER A 126 2.36 7.69 -0.41
CA SER A 126 1.86 9.01 -0.82
C SER A 126 0.34 9.09 -0.82
N ALA A 127 -0.37 8.07 -1.32
CA ALA A 127 -1.83 8.01 -1.29
C ALA A 127 -2.38 8.14 0.13
N ASP A 128 -1.82 7.38 1.08
CA ASP A 128 -2.22 7.41 2.48
C ASP A 128 -1.96 8.77 3.12
N LEU A 129 -0.78 9.36 2.89
CA LEU A 129 -0.40 10.67 3.41
C LEU A 129 -1.35 11.78 2.92
N PHE A 130 -1.73 11.77 1.65
CA PHE A 130 -2.71 12.72 1.09
C PHE A 130 -4.10 12.53 1.67
N THR A 131 -4.53 11.27 1.80
CA THR A 131 -5.88 10.94 2.28
C THR A 131 -6.03 11.26 3.76
N LEU A 132 -5.03 10.91 4.59
CA LEU A 132 -5.00 11.19 6.02
C LEU A 132 -4.91 12.69 6.30
N ALA A 133 -4.07 13.43 5.56
CA ALA A 133 -3.98 14.88 5.69
C ALA A 133 -5.32 15.57 5.34
N GLY A 134 -5.97 15.15 4.24
CA GLY A 134 -7.27 15.67 3.85
C GLY A 134 -8.39 15.33 4.83
N MET A 135 -8.38 14.11 5.38
CA MET A 135 -9.36 13.65 6.36
C MET A 135 -9.22 14.38 7.70
N MET A 136 -7.99 14.56 8.20
CA MET A 136 -7.73 15.31 9.42
C MET A 136 -8.20 16.77 9.28
N GLU A 137 -7.79 17.47 8.22
CA GLU A 137 -8.21 18.86 8.00
C GLU A 137 -9.75 18.98 7.88
N PHE A 138 -10.41 18.04 7.21
CA PHE A 138 -11.88 18.00 7.13
C PHE A 138 -12.51 17.86 8.52
N PHE A 139 -12.07 16.88 9.31
CA PHE A 139 -12.60 16.68 10.66
C PHE A 139 -12.34 17.87 11.58
N PHE A 140 -11.18 18.52 11.47
CA PHE A 140 -10.88 19.69 12.28
C PHE A 140 -11.69 20.94 11.89
N THR A 141 -12.16 21.02 10.64
CA THR A 141 -12.90 22.17 10.11
C THR A 141 -14.41 22.02 10.29
N GLU A 142 -14.95 20.82 10.09
CA GLU A 142 -16.41 20.56 10.13
C GLU A 142 -16.92 20.14 11.52
N VAL A 143 -16.07 19.58 12.38
CA VAL A 143 -16.49 19.04 13.68
C VAL A 143 -16.24 20.05 14.82
N PRO A 144 -17.25 20.34 15.68
CA PRO A 144 -17.07 21.21 16.84
C PRO A 144 -15.99 20.67 17.78
N TRP A 145 -15.25 21.57 18.43
CA TRP A 145 -14.08 21.26 19.29
C TRP A 145 -14.32 20.10 20.28
N SER A 146 -15.52 20.04 20.87
CA SER A 146 -15.92 19.01 21.84
C SER A 146 -16.05 17.59 21.27
N MET A 147 -16.21 17.41 19.95
CA MET A 147 -16.46 16.10 19.33
C MET A 147 -15.26 15.57 18.53
N ARG A 148 -14.12 16.24 18.58
CA ARG A 148 -12.91 15.83 17.83
C ARG A 148 -12.38 14.47 18.26
N SER A 149 -12.50 14.10 19.55
CA SER A 149 -12.14 12.76 20.02
C SER A 149 -13.01 11.66 19.40
N LEU A 150 -14.32 11.92 19.24
CA LEU A 150 -15.24 11.01 18.58
C LEU A 150 -14.90 10.84 17.10
N ALA A 151 -14.54 11.93 16.40
CA ALA A 151 -14.09 11.88 15.02
C ALA A 151 -12.82 11.03 14.84
N THR A 152 -11.85 11.17 15.75
CA THR A 152 -10.66 10.31 15.74
C THR A 152 -11.00 8.85 16.05
N ALA A 153 -11.89 8.59 17.01
CA ALA A 153 -12.32 7.23 17.35
C ALA A 153 -13.03 6.54 16.17
N LEU A 154 -13.90 7.28 15.46
CA LEU A 154 -14.56 6.81 14.23
C LEU A 154 -13.55 6.52 13.11
N SER A 155 -12.47 7.30 13.01
CA SER A 155 -11.41 7.07 12.04
C SER A 155 -10.67 5.75 12.31
N TRP A 156 -10.32 5.50 13.58
CA TRP A 156 -9.72 4.22 14.00
C TRP A 156 -10.69 3.04 13.84
N ALA A 157 -11.98 3.23 14.11
CA ALA A 157 -13.00 2.20 13.86
C ALA A 157 -13.13 1.88 12.37
N SER A 158 -13.09 2.90 11.49
CA SER A 158 -13.08 2.72 10.05
C SER A 158 -11.85 1.95 9.56
N LEU A 159 -10.69 2.22 10.17
CA LEU A 159 -9.46 1.48 9.92
C LEU A 159 -9.63 0.01 10.33
N ALA A 160 -10.09 -0.26 11.55
CA ALA A 160 -10.36 -1.61 12.03
C ALA A 160 -11.34 -2.39 11.13
N MET A 161 -12.46 -1.76 10.72
CA MET A 161 -13.39 -2.37 9.75
C MET A 161 -12.72 -2.73 8.42
N GLY A 162 -11.78 -1.89 7.95
CA GLY A 162 -10.98 -2.16 6.75
C GLY A 162 -10.10 -3.39 6.89
N TYR A 163 -9.43 -3.56 8.03
CA TYR A 163 -8.61 -4.75 8.30
C TYR A 163 -9.45 -6.01 8.43
N TYR A 164 -10.59 -5.96 9.14
CA TYR A 164 -11.49 -7.11 9.23
C TYR A 164 -12.04 -7.53 7.86
N SER A 165 -12.39 -6.56 7.02
CA SER A 165 -12.85 -6.84 5.66
C SER A 165 -11.76 -7.51 4.82
N ASN A 166 -10.49 -7.09 4.99
CA ASN A 166 -9.36 -7.74 4.32
C ASN A 166 -9.20 -9.20 4.75
N THR A 167 -9.27 -9.50 6.06
CA THR A 167 -9.20 -10.88 6.55
C THR A 167 -10.34 -11.75 6.00
N VAL A 168 -11.57 -11.22 5.95
CA VAL A 168 -12.70 -11.95 5.35
C VAL A 168 -12.45 -12.24 3.87
N LEU A 169 -11.96 -11.26 3.11
CA LEU A 169 -11.63 -11.44 1.70
C LEU A 169 -10.54 -12.50 1.49
N GLU A 170 -9.46 -12.46 2.28
CA GLU A 170 -8.40 -13.46 2.23
C GLU A 170 -8.93 -14.86 2.57
N SER A 171 -9.77 -14.98 3.60
CA SER A 171 -10.36 -16.27 3.99
C SER A 171 -11.28 -16.85 2.91
N ALA A 172 -12.09 -16.01 2.25
CA ALA A 172 -12.95 -16.44 1.16
C ALA A 172 -12.14 -16.90 -0.05
N MET A 173 -11.02 -16.23 -0.35
CA MET A 173 -10.12 -16.65 -1.43
C MET A 173 -9.47 -18.00 -1.14
N MET A 174 -9.02 -18.22 0.10
CA MET A 174 -8.47 -19.51 0.52
C MET A 174 -9.50 -20.64 0.42
N ASP A 175 -10.76 -20.38 0.78
CA ASP A 175 -11.85 -21.35 0.69
C ASP A 175 -12.12 -21.76 -0.77
N VAL A 176 -12.11 -20.78 -1.69
CA VAL A 176 -12.25 -21.01 -3.14
C VAL A 176 -11.08 -21.84 -3.70
N ASP A 177 -9.83 -21.51 -3.36
CA ASP A 177 -8.65 -22.27 -3.80
C ASP A 177 -8.70 -23.72 -3.25
N SER A 178 -9.05 -23.88 -1.97
CA SER A 178 -9.16 -25.22 -1.36
C SER A 178 -10.25 -26.08 -2.00
N SER A 179 -11.34 -25.46 -2.45
CA SER A 179 -12.42 -26.12 -3.19
C SER A 179 -11.99 -26.53 -4.61
N ALA A 180 -11.11 -25.75 -5.25
CA ALA A 180 -10.55 -26.08 -6.56
C ALA A 180 -9.55 -27.24 -6.48
N ASP A 181 -8.70 -27.28 -5.46
CA ASP A 181 -7.74 -28.37 -5.23
C ASP A 181 -8.44 -29.67 -4.81
N GLY A 182 -9.53 -29.59 -4.04
CA GLY A 182 -10.38 -30.74 -3.69
C GLY A 182 -11.11 -31.37 -4.88
N CYS A 183 -11.38 -30.59 -5.94
CA CYS A 183 -11.98 -31.10 -7.17
C CYS A 183 -10.95 -31.76 -8.11
N SER A 184 -9.66 -31.49 -7.95
CA SER A 184 -8.59 -32.14 -8.72
C SER A 184 -8.13 -33.48 -8.12
N ALA A 185 -8.59 -33.83 -6.92
CA ALA A 185 -8.22 -35.05 -6.20
C ALA A 185 -9.34 -36.12 -6.16
N ALA A 186 -10.45 -35.92 -6.88
CA ALA A 186 -11.59 -36.84 -6.97
C ALA A 186 -11.72 -37.48 -8.35
#